data_AF-A0A3P1SJ41-F1
#
_entry.id   AF-A0A3P1SJ41-F1
#
_cell.length_a   1.000
_cell.length_b   1.000
_cell.length_c   1.000
_cell.angle_alpha   90.00
_cell.angle_beta   90.00
_cell.angle_gamma   90.00
#
_symmetry.space_group_name_H-M   'P 1'
#
loop_
_entity.id
_entity.type
_entity.pdbx_description
1 polymer ?
#
loop_
_entity_poly.entity_id
_entity_poly.type
_entity_poly.pdbx_seq_one_letter_code
_entity_poly.pdbx_strand_id
1 'polypeptide(L)'
;MSNDYSIGQLSKLTNCKIPTIRWYEERGLLPAANRNSGNQRRYNSQHLTLLRFIRHARELGFDLPAIEQLQKLCSCCLDDHLQADQIAKQHLIDVQQKIAQLQAMEAELQRMIDNCHYEDEHQCRVLEVLADHSLCNSEHSALNKNN
;
A
#
# COMPACT_ATOMS: atom_id res chain seq x y z
N MET A 1 -23.92 -20.96 -9.53
CA MET A 1 -24.92 -20.03 -8.96
C MET A 1 -24.37 -18.62 -9.11
N SER A 2 -24.81 -17.87 -10.12
CA SER A 2 -24.36 -16.49 -10.34
C SER A 2 -25.05 -15.58 -9.33
N ASN A 3 -24.38 -15.30 -8.21
CA ASN A 3 -24.85 -14.28 -7.29
C ASN A 3 -24.58 -12.91 -7.91
N ASP A 4 -25.66 -12.17 -8.17
CA ASP A 4 -25.61 -10.76 -8.58
C ASP A 4 -25.69 -9.84 -7.36
N TYR A 5 -24.60 -9.13 -7.11
CA TYR A 5 -24.44 -8.14 -6.07
C TYR A 5 -24.73 -6.74 -6.63
N SER A 6 -25.46 -5.94 -5.86
CA SER A 6 -25.45 -4.48 -6.02
C SER A 6 -24.11 -3.89 -5.59
N ILE A 7 -23.78 -2.68 -6.06
CA ILE A 7 -22.55 -1.98 -5.66
C ILE A 7 -22.46 -1.78 -4.13
N GLY A 8 -23.59 -1.55 -3.46
CA GLY A 8 -23.64 -1.39 -2.01
C GLY A 8 -23.37 -2.70 -1.26
N GLN A 9 -23.88 -3.84 -1.76
CA GLN A 9 -23.55 -5.16 -1.20
C GLN A 9 -22.07 -5.48 -1.42
N LEU A 10 -21.54 -5.22 -2.62
CA LEU A 10 -20.14 -5.44 -2.94
C LEU A 10 -19.22 -4.61 -2.03
N SER A 11 -19.57 -3.34 -1.82
CA SER A 11 -18.87 -2.44 -0.90
C SER A 11 -18.81 -2.99 0.53
N LYS A 12 -19.94 -3.47 1.07
CA LYS A 12 -19.99 -4.08 2.41
C LYS A 12 -19.19 -5.37 2.51
N LEU A 13 -19.29 -6.25 1.51
CA LEU A 13 -18.61 -7.56 1.51
C LEU A 13 -17.09 -7.46 1.33
N THR A 14 -16.63 -6.39 0.68
CA THR A 14 -15.21 -6.17 0.38
C THR A 14 -14.58 -5.14 1.30
N ASN A 15 -15.38 -4.38 2.06
CA ASN A 15 -14.95 -3.16 2.77
C ASN A 15 -14.30 -2.12 1.84
N CYS A 16 -14.61 -2.15 0.54
CA CYS A 16 -14.16 -1.13 -0.40
C CYS A 16 -15.23 -0.05 -0.53
N LYS A 17 -14.83 1.22 -0.47
CA LYS A 17 -15.77 2.34 -0.68
C LYS A 17 -16.33 2.29 -2.11
N ILE A 18 -17.59 2.67 -2.28
CA ILE A 18 -18.26 2.69 -3.59
C ILE A 18 -17.47 3.48 -4.65
N PRO A 19 -16.94 4.69 -4.36
CA PRO A 19 -16.11 5.42 -5.33
C PRO A 19 -14.87 4.65 -5.75
N THR A 20 -14.24 3.91 -4.83
CA THR A 20 -13.06 3.08 -5.11
C THR A 20 -13.40 1.92 -6.04
N ILE A 21 -14.56 1.27 -5.86
CA ILE A 21 -15.02 0.19 -6.75
C ILE A 21 -15.21 0.73 -8.17
N ARG A 22 -15.86 1.90 -8.32
CA ARG A 22 -16.03 2.54 -9.63
C ARG A 22 -14.70 2.94 -10.26
N TRP A 23 -13.78 3.45 -9.44
CA TRP A 23 -12.46 3.82 -9.89
C TRP A 23 -11.65 2.63 -10.39
N TYR A 24 -11.74 1.47 -9.72
CA TYR A 24 -11.14 0.22 -10.23
C TYR A 24 -11.80 -0.26 -11.53
N GLU A 25 -13.11 -0.10 -11.69
CA GLU A 25 -13.82 -0.37 -12.95
C GLU A 25 -13.32 0.55 -14.07
N GLU A 26 -13.21 1.86 -13.82
CA GLU A 26 -12.73 2.86 -14.77
C GLU A 26 -11.26 2.64 -15.20
N ARG A 27 -10.42 2.15 -14.29
CA ARG A 27 -9.02 1.81 -14.59
C ARG A 27 -8.82 0.43 -15.21
N GLY A 28 -9.89 -0.36 -15.39
CA GLY A 28 -9.80 -1.70 -15.96
C GLY A 28 -9.26 -2.78 -15.00
N LEU A 29 -9.10 -2.45 -13.71
CA LEU A 29 -8.75 -3.40 -12.64
C LEU A 29 -9.92 -4.33 -12.31
N LEU A 30 -11.14 -3.86 -12.52
CA LEU A 30 -12.34 -4.67 -12.47
C LEU A 30 -12.99 -4.72 -13.85
N PRO A 31 -13.49 -5.89 -14.28
CA PRO A 31 -14.32 -5.96 -15.46
C PRO A 31 -15.55 -5.06 -15.31
N ALA A 32 -16.06 -4.55 -16.43
CA ALA A 32 -17.23 -3.69 -16.44
C ALA A 32 -18.45 -4.45 -15.86
N ALA A 33 -19.19 -3.78 -14.99
CA ALA A 33 -20.36 -4.37 -14.36
C ALA A 33 -21.46 -4.62 -15.40
N ASN A 34 -22.15 -5.76 -15.27
CA ASN A 34 -23.37 -6.00 -16.03
C ASN A 34 -24.45 -4.98 -15.62
N ARG A 35 -25.40 -4.74 -16.52
CA ARG A 35 -26.58 -3.91 -16.19
C ARG A 35 -27.84 -4.75 -16.24
N ASN A 36 -28.71 -4.57 -15.24
CA ASN A 36 -30.04 -5.17 -15.27
C ASN A 36 -31.00 -4.37 -16.16
N SER A 37 -32.24 -4.85 -16.32
CA SER A 37 -33.31 -4.18 -17.07
C SER A 37 -33.64 -2.76 -16.58
N GLY A 38 -33.38 -2.46 -15.30
CA GLY A 38 -33.49 -1.12 -14.72
C GLY A 38 -32.25 -0.25 -14.88
N ASN A 39 -31.30 -0.63 -15.75
CA ASN A 39 -30.02 0.07 -16.00
C ASN A 39 -29.12 0.22 -14.76
N GLN A 40 -29.32 -0.61 -13.73
CA GLN A 40 -28.49 -0.63 -12.53
C GLN A 40 -27.30 -1.58 -12.69
N ARG A 41 -26.12 -1.17 -12.22
CA ARG A 41 -24.92 -2.02 -12.19
C ARG A 41 -25.10 -3.24 -11.29
N ARG A 42 -24.73 -4.40 -11.80
CA ARG A 42 -24.73 -5.71 -11.14
C ARG A 42 -23.37 -6.36 -11.29
N TYR A 43 -22.86 -6.85 -10.17
CA TYR A 43 -21.54 -7.43 -10.04
C TYR A 43 -21.70 -8.91 -9.70
N ASN A 44 -20.91 -9.78 -10.31
CA ASN A 44 -20.96 -11.22 -10.00
C ASN A 44 -19.91 -11.62 -8.95
N SER A 45 -19.82 -12.90 -8.63
CA SER A 45 -18.81 -13.47 -7.72
C SER A 45 -17.36 -13.22 -8.15
N GLN A 46 -17.06 -13.14 -9.44
CA GLN A 46 -15.72 -12.83 -9.93
C GLN A 46 -15.28 -11.42 -9.51
N HIS A 47 -16.19 -10.44 -9.56
CA HIS A 47 -15.88 -9.08 -9.09
C HIS A 47 -15.60 -9.07 -7.59
N LEU A 48 -16.32 -9.87 -6.80
CA LEU A 48 -16.08 -10.01 -5.37
C LEU A 48 -14.68 -10.59 -5.09
N THR A 49 -14.28 -11.65 -5.79
CA THR A 49 -12.96 -12.26 -5.66
C THR A 49 -11.85 -11.28 -6.05
N LEU A 50 -12.00 -10.56 -7.17
CA LEU A 50 -11.02 -9.57 -7.62
C LEU A 50 -10.88 -8.39 -6.64
N LEU A 51 -11.99 -7.87 -6.11
CA LEU A 51 -11.93 -6.81 -5.11
C LEU A 51 -11.25 -7.24 -3.82
N ARG A 52 -11.47 -8.49 -3.38
CA ARG A 52 -10.76 -9.05 -2.22
C ARG A 52 -9.27 -9.18 -2.49
N PHE A 53 -8.91 -9.63 -3.69
CA PHE A 53 -7.52 -9.72 -4.14
C PHE A 53 -6.84 -8.34 -4.12
N ILE A 54 -7.43 -7.35 -4.80
CA ILE A 54 -6.89 -5.98 -4.87
C ILE A 54 -6.77 -5.40 -3.46
N ARG A 55 -7.81 -5.53 -2.63
CA ARG A 55 -7.78 -5.03 -1.24
C ARG A 55 -6.64 -5.67 -0.45
N HIS A 56 -6.50 -6.99 -0.48
CA HIS A 56 -5.48 -7.68 0.28
C HIS A 56 -4.07 -7.27 -0.16
N ALA A 57 -3.83 -7.17 -1.47
CA ALA A 57 -2.56 -6.70 -1.98
C ALA A 57 -2.26 -5.24 -1.56
N ARG A 58 -3.27 -4.37 -1.55
CA ARG A 58 -3.13 -2.99 -1.02
C ARG A 58 -2.83 -2.96 0.47
N GLU A 59 -3.42 -3.84 1.26
CA GLU A 59 -3.14 -3.97 2.71
C GLU A 59 -1.69 -4.43 2.96
N LEU A 60 -1.12 -5.24 2.07
CA LEU A 60 0.30 -5.63 2.09
C LEU A 60 1.24 -4.56 1.52
N GLY A 61 0.72 -3.43 1.05
CA GLY A 61 1.51 -2.31 0.55
C GLY A 61 1.92 -2.42 -0.92
N PHE A 62 1.39 -3.38 -1.68
CA PHE A 62 1.63 -3.42 -3.13
C PHE A 62 1.03 -2.18 -3.80
N ASP A 63 1.78 -1.63 -4.76
CA ASP A 63 1.28 -0.57 -5.61
C ASP A 63 0.32 -1.13 -6.68
N LEU A 64 -0.37 -0.24 -7.38
CA LEU A 64 -1.34 -0.67 -8.39
C LEU A 64 -0.70 -1.35 -9.60
N PRO A 65 0.45 -0.88 -10.13
CA PRO A 65 1.17 -1.61 -11.18
C PRO A 65 1.48 -3.06 -10.82
N ALA A 66 1.98 -3.35 -9.62
CA ALA A 66 2.24 -4.71 -9.18
C ALA A 66 0.94 -5.53 -9.08
N ILE A 67 -0.15 -4.93 -8.59
CA ILE A 67 -1.46 -5.60 -8.52
C ILE A 67 -1.98 -5.94 -9.91
N GLU A 68 -1.86 -5.04 -10.88
CA GLU A 68 -2.25 -5.27 -12.28
C GLU A 68 -1.43 -6.40 -12.91
N GLN A 69 -0.13 -6.47 -12.62
CA GLN A 69 0.72 -7.56 -13.07
C GLN A 69 0.28 -8.89 -12.46
N LEU A 70 0.15 -8.96 -11.14
CA LEU A 70 -0.27 -10.17 -10.44
C LEU A 70 -1.65 -10.67 -10.91
N GLN A 71 -2.59 -9.77 -11.22
CA GLN A 71 -3.90 -10.12 -11.76
C GLN A 71 -3.82 -10.79 -13.14
N LYS A 72 -2.79 -10.49 -13.95
CA LYS A 72 -2.61 -11.13 -15.26
C LYS A 72 -2.06 -12.56 -15.14
N LEU A 73 -1.44 -12.91 -14.01
CA LEU A 73 -0.82 -14.21 -13.74
C LEU A 73 -1.85 -15.27 -13.29
N CYS A 74 -2.96 -15.36 -14.02
CA CYS A 74 -4.12 -16.19 -13.67
C CYS A 74 -4.21 -17.51 -14.46
N SER A 75 -3.22 -17.85 -15.27
CA SER A 75 -3.24 -19.09 -16.07
C SER A 75 -2.70 -20.31 -15.31
N CYS A 76 -2.17 -20.11 -14.09
CA CYS A 76 -1.60 -21.15 -13.23
C CYS A 76 -0.53 -22.01 -13.94
N CYS A 77 0.17 -21.43 -14.93
CA CYS A 77 1.33 -22.06 -15.54
C CYS A 77 2.59 -21.82 -14.69
N LEU A 78 3.65 -22.60 -14.93
CA LEU A 78 4.91 -22.48 -14.16
C LEU A 78 5.53 -21.07 -14.28
N ASP A 79 5.43 -20.46 -15.45
CA ASP A 79 5.96 -19.11 -15.70
C ASP A 79 5.20 -18.04 -14.89
N ASP A 80 3.88 -18.17 -14.76
CA ASP A 80 3.06 -17.29 -13.92
C ASP A 80 3.47 -17.39 -12.45
N HIS A 81 3.75 -18.61 -11.96
CA HIS A 81 4.22 -18.81 -10.59
C HIS A 81 5.57 -18.14 -10.34
N LEU A 82 6.51 -18.26 -11.28
CA LEU A 82 7.83 -17.65 -11.16
C LEU A 82 7.73 -16.12 -11.14
N GLN A 83 6.91 -15.53 -12.00
CA GLN A 83 6.70 -14.08 -12.04
C GLN A 83 6.04 -13.56 -10.76
N ALA A 84 5.02 -14.26 -10.24
CA ALA A 84 4.36 -13.88 -9.00
C ALA A 84 5.34 -13.93 -7.80
N ASP A 85 6.17 -14.97 -7.73
CA ASP A 85 7.22 -15.11 -6.71
C ASP A 85 8.26 -13.98 -6.79
N GLN A 86 8.68 -13.59 -8.00
CA GLN A 86 9.60 -12.47 -8.20
C GLN A 86 9.01 -11.14 -7.73
N ILE A 87 7.76 -10.84 -8.09
CA ILE A 87 7.08 -9.60 -7.64
C ILE A 87 6.99 -9.57 -6.11
N ALA A 88 6.61 -10.70 -5.48
CA ALA A 88 6.51 -10.79 -4.04
C ALA A 88 7.88 -10.64 -3.34
N LYS A 89 8.94 -11.26 -3.87
CA LYS A 89 10.30 -11.13 -3.35
C LYS A 89 10.84 -9.71 -3.46
N GLN A 90 10.60 -9.04 -4.58
CA GLN A 90 11.03 -7.65 -4.75
C GLN A 90 10.33 -6.74 -3.73
N HIS A 91 9.01 -6.88 -3.58
CA HIS A 91 8.26 -6.12 -2.60
C HIS A 91 8.72 -6.39 -1.16
N LEU A 92 9.06 -7.65 -0.84
CA LEU A 92 9.64 -7.98 0.47
C LEU A 92 10.97 -7.25 0.72
N ILE A 93 11.85 -7.17 -0.29
CA ILE A 93 13.11 -6.44 -0.19
C ILE A 93 12.83 -4.95 0.08
N ASP A 94 11.89 -4.35 -0.67
CA ASP A 94 11.53 -2.94 -0.51
C ASP A 94 10.96 -2.65 0.89
N VAL A 95 10.11 -3.55 1.41
CA VAL A 95 9.58 -3.47 2.78
C VAL A 95 10.69 -3.59 3.81
N GLN A 96 11.62 -4.53 3.66
CA GLN A 96 12.76 -4.70 4.58
C GLN A 96 13.67 -3.47 4.59
N GLN A 97 13.95 -2.88 3.42
CA GLN A 97 14.70 -1.63 3.33
C GLN A 97 13.97 -0.49 4.03
N LYS A 98 12.66 -0.37 3.84
CA LYS A 98 11.85 0.66 4.50
C LYS A 98 11.84 0.48 6.02
N ILE A 99 11.75 -0.75 6.52
CA ILE A 99 11.84 -1.05 7.95
C ILE A 99 13.20 -0.61 8.51
N ALA A 100 14.30 -1.01 7.86
CA ALA A 100 15.64 -0.62 8.30
C ALA A 100 15.82 0.91 8.38
N GLN A 101 15.29 1.64 7.39
CA GLN A 101 15.31 3.11 7.38
C GLN A 101 14.43 3.71 8.50
N LEU A 102 13.23 3.17 8.72
CA LEU A 102 12.35 3.64 9.80
C LEU A 102 12.96 3.39 11.18
N GLN A 103 13.63 2.25 11.37
CA GLN A 103 14.35 1.94 12.61
C GLN A 103 15.54 2.88 12.83
N ALA A 104 16.29 3.23 11.77
CA ALA A 104 17.38 4.19 11.87
C ALA A 104 16.87 5.60 12.25
N MET A 105 15.71 5.99 11.72
CA MET A 105 15.04 7.25 12.06
C MET A 105 14.48 7.24 13.49
N GLU A 106 13.86 6.15 13.91
CA GLU A 106 13.38 5.96 15.28
C GLU A 106 14.52 6.08 16.30
N ALA A 107 15.63 5.40 16.05
CA ALA A 107 16.82 5.47 16.91
C ALA A 107 17.38 6.89 17.01
N GLU A 108 17.37 7.64 15.90
CA GLU A 108 17.83 9.02 15.86
C GLU A 108 16.89 9.96 16.64
N LEU A 109 15.57 9.83 16.45
CA LEU A 109 14.58 10.59 17.20
C LEU A 109 14.67 10.30 18.71
N GLN A 110 14.84 9.04 19.09
CA GLN A 110 15.02 8.65 20.49
C GLN A 110 16.28 9.31 21.09
N ARG A 111 17.40 9.31 20.35
CA ARG A 111 18.64 9.99 20.77
C ARG A 111 18.44 11.48 20.96
N MET A 112 17.73 12.16 20.06
CA MET A 112 17.45 13.59 20.19
C MET A 112 16.66 13.89 21.48
N ILE A 113 15.67 13.05 21.80
CA ILE A 113 14.84 13.19 23.00
C ILE A 113 15.65 12.91 24.28
N ASP A 114 16.43 11.83 24.29
CA ASP A 114 17.19 11.40 25.47
C ASP A 114 18.29 12.41 25.86
N ASN A 115 18.85 13.14 24.90
CA ASN A 115 19.87 14.17 25.12
C ASN A 115 19.28 15.58 25.29
N CYS A 116 17.97 15.71 25.43
CA CYS A 116 17.32 16.98 25.70
C CYS A 116 17.31 17.25 27.21
N HIS A 117 18.21 18.11 27.68
CA HIS A 117 18.18 18.61 29.05
C HIS A 117 17.25 19.82 29.13
N TYR A 118 16.12 19.67 29.82
CA TYR A 118 15.11 20.72 29.99
C TYR A 118 15.54 21.86 30.93
N GLU A 119 16.69 21.73 31.60
CA GLU A 119 17.18 22.67 32.61
C GLU A 119 18.00 23.83 32.00
N ASP A 120 18.42 23.72 30.73
CA ASP A 120 19.10 24.80 30.00
C ASP A 120 18.09 25.56 29.11
N GLU A 121 17.59 26.71 29.59
CA GLU A 121 16.64 27.59 28.87
C GLU A 121 17.19 28.13 27.53
N HIS A 122 18.45 27.89 27.20
CA HIS A 122 19.13 28.52 26.06
C HIS A 122 19.64 27.55 25.00
N GLN A 123 19.58 26.23 25.21
CA GLN A 123 20.05 25.24 24.23
C GLN A 123 19.14 24.01 24.17
N CYS A 124 18.28 23.96 23.15
CA CYS A 124 17.49 22.77 22.86
C CYS A 124 18.25 21.86 21.89
N ARG A 125 18.75 20.74 22.41
CA ARG A 125 19.52 19.75 21.62
C ARG A 125 18.75 19.23 20.41
N VAL A 126 17.44 19.07 20.52
CA VAL A 126 16.56 18.65 19.42
C VAL A 126 16.61 19.66 18.27
N LEU A 127 16.50 20.96 18.57
CA LEU A 127 16.53 22.02 17.55
C LEU A 127 17.91 22.13 16.90
N GLU A 128 18.99 21.92 17.65
CA GLU A 128 20.35 21.90 17.11
C GLU A 128 20.55 20.77 16.09
N VAL A 129 20.19 19.53 16.43
CA VAL A 129 20.35 18.38 15.54
C VAL A 129 19.44 18.48 14.31
N LEU A 130 18.24 19.03 14.46
CA LEU A 130 17.37 19.30 13.31
C LEU A 130 17.89 20.43 12.40
N ALA A 131 18.59 21.43 12.97
CA ALA A 131 19.20 22.51 12.21
C ALA A 131 20.49 22.09 11.47
N ASP A 132 21.16 21.04 11.96
CA ASP A 132 22.39 20.51 11.36
C ASP A 132 22.37 18.98 11.26
N HIS A 133 22.07 18.48 10.05
CA HIS A 133 22.02 17.04 9.75
C HIS A 133 23.35 16.32 9.96
N SER A 134 24.49 17.04 10.02
CA SER A 134 25.78 16.42 10.34
C SER A 134 25.88 15.94 11.79
N LEU A 135 24.98 16.41 12.66
CA LEU A 135 24.89 15.97 14.05
C LEU A 135 24.13 14.65 14.21
N CYS A 136 23.55 14.10 13.14
CA CYS A 136 22.89 12.80 13.11
C CYS A 136 23.91 11.65 13.13
N ASN A 137 23.62 10.60 13.90
CA ASN A 137 24.51 9.44 14.02
C ASN A 137 24.13 8.30 13.07
N SER A 138 22.93 8.33 12.50
CA SER A 138 22.45 7.35 11.53
C SER A 138 22.18 8.00 10.17
N GLU A 139 22.49 7.29 9.09
CA GLU A 139 22.07 7.65 7.73
C GLU A 139 20.57 7.38 7.58
N HIS A 140 19.75 8.44 7.45
CA HIS A 140 18.29 8.33 7.30
C HIS A 140 17.70 9.30 6.27
N SER A 141 18.53 9.95 5.45
CA SER A 141 18.14 10.99 4.48
C SER A 141 17.33 10.49 3.27
N ALA A 142 17.26 9.17 3.04
CA ALA A 142 16.71 8.58 1.82
C ALA A 142 15.18 8.76 1.61
N LEU A 143 14.44 9.26 2.61
CA LEU A 143 12.97 9.39 2.52
C LEU A 143 12.48 10.63 1.77
N ASN A 144 13.33 11.62 1.53
CA ASN A 144 12.88 12.94 1.04
C ASN A 144 13.18 13.21 -0.46
N LYS A 145 13.51 12.18 -1.25
CA LYS A 145 13.75 12.33 -2.71
C LYS A 145 12.48 12.37 -3.56
N ASN A 146 11.29 12.26 -2.97
CA ASN A 146 10.02 12.20 -3.69
C ASN A 146 9.04 13.30 -3.26
N ASN A 147 9.43 14.57 -3.41
CA ASN A 147 8.49 15.69 -3.41
C ASN A 147 8.63 16.49 -4.71
#